data_AF-A0AA42YFJ5-F1
#
_entry.id   AF-A0AA42YFJ5-F1
#
_cell.length_a   1.000
_cell.length_b   1.000
_cell.length_c   1.000
_cell.angle_alpha   90.00
_cell.angle_beta   90.00
_cell.angle_gamma   90.00
#
_symmetry.space_group_name_H-M   'P 1'
#
loop_
_entity.id
_entity.type
_entity.pdbx_description
1 polymer ?
#
loop_
_entity_poly.entity_id
_entity_poly.type
_entity_poly.pdbx_seq_one_letter_code
_entity_poly.pdbx_strand_id
1 'polypeptide(L)'
;MPRPSTSALLAIVPTALLTALPLLFATRLLAAQEDTPDPAREPFGETVDVKVVNVEVHVTDKDGNPVTDLGPEDFEVREDGRPVQITNFYRATSRSSAPPLAVAQPAPLPGSDLPDTVSPIESPLRPEDRKLRVVVFVDNFYSRPVERNRNLPALRQFLQSTLGPDDEAMVVSYDRALHVLLPFTTDHPRVYEILFELEKTATFQNELDDARRGVLQRIDEAESADEALISVRPYADTVRNDVEHEIEAVQTIVNDLAGLAGRKILVHVSSGVPMIAAGDLFYAVEEKFDRGPAVNLSMSYDMSRRFTELAAQANAHGVVFYTIDVAGLRTHRSMSAEERGLDTPMMGVRVESDRVANRQSPLRFLARETGGLAILNQNNILPPLMEVAAGLETYYSLGFVSGHPGDNRYHSLRVEVARKGVTVRHRNGYRDKSIDVEMEESVRAALVHRAPTNPWGATLGTGRAQPRDNDLFLVPISIEVPMRALELIPTGEYARADLTFFFAAMDGSARLSAVTSAPIGVRIPAAQAAAAAGESYILNHQLLMRTGRNTIAVGIWDHFAADSVVLTHTITVP
;
A
#
# COMPACT_ATOMS: atom_id res chain seq x y z
N MET A 1 43.64 -52.43 16.23
CA MET A 1 43.98 -52.31 17.66
C MET A 1 42.81 -51.66 18.39
N PRO A 2 42.46 -52.12 19.60
CA PRO A 2 41.31 -53.01 19.75
C PRO A 2 40.05 -52.39 20.37
N ARG A 3 39.02 -53.24 20.28
CA ARG A 3 37.63 -53.22 20.72
C ARG A 3 37.46 -53.24 22.28
N PRO A 4 36.20 -53.29 22.82
CA PRO A 4 35.73 -52.67 24.06
C PRO A 4 35.60 -53.67 25.25
N SER A 5 35.07 -53.20 26.39
CA SER A 5 34.48 -54.01 27.50
C SER A 5 33.42 -53.12 28.17
N THR A 6 32.12 -53.40 28.34
CA THR A 6 31.32 -54.55 28.82
C THR A 6 31.82 -55.28 30.08
N SER A 7 30.86 -55.40 31.02
CA SER A 7 30.77 -56.33 32.17
C SER A 7 31.39 -55.83 33.48
N ALA A 8 30.88 -56.10 34.68
CA ALA A 8 29.62 -56.65 35.17
C ALA A 8 29.71 -56.74 36.72
N LEU A 9 28.55 -56.71 37.38
CA LEU A 9 28.16 -57.52 38.54
C LEU A 9 28.84 -57.37 39.94
N LEU A 10 27.91 -57.26 40.91
CA LEU A 10 27.82 -57.98 42.19
C LEU A 10 28.16 -57.27 43.52
N ALA A 11 27.08 -56.72 44.11
CA ALA A 11 26.56 -56.90 45.47
C ALA A 11 27.48 -57.36 46.62
N ILE A 12 27.45 -56.58 47.72
CA ILE A 12 27.43 -57.09 49.11
C ILE A 12 26.50 -56.22 49.96
N VAL A 13 25.46 -56.84 50.51
CA VAL A 13 24.65 -56.44 51.68
C VAL A 13 25.03 -57.45 52.77
N PRO A 14 25.11 -57.11 54.08
CA PRO A 14 23.93 -57.36 54.93
C PRO A 14 23.77 -56.51 56.21
N THR A 15 22.49 -56.43 56.66
CA THR A 15 21.99 -56.47 58.07
C THR A 15 22.29 -55.28 59.01
N ALA A 16 21.39 -54.81 59.90
CA ALA A 16 20.16 -55.39 60.45
C ALA A 16 19.30 -54.33 61.20
N LEU A 17 17.96 -54.50 61.16
CA LEU A 17 16.95 -54.52 62.26
C LEU A 17 16.95 -53.37 63.33
N LEU A 18 15.84 -52.83 63.86
CA LEU A 18 14.53 -53.41 64.18
C LEU A 18 13.53 -52.30 64.66
N THR A 19 12.22 -52.46 64.35
CA THR A 19 11.00 -52.14 65.17
C THR A 19 10.66 -50.69 65.58
N ALA A 20 9.40 -50.25 65.71
CA ALA A 20 8.11 -50.92 65.89
C ALA A 20 6.93 -50.04 65.39
N LEU A 21 5.83 -50.69 65.00
CA LEU A 21 4.49 -50.14 64.81
C LEU A 21 3.54 -50.76 65.86
N PRO A 22 2.47 -50.07 66.29
CA PRO A 22 1.11 -50.63 66.14
C PRO A 22 0.08 -49.55 65.69
N LEU A 23 -0.79 -49.78 64.69
CA LEU A 23 -2.22 -50.22 64.78
C LEU A 23 -2.95 -49.71 66.04
N LEU A 24 -4.12 -49.05 66.06
CA LEU A 24 -5.38 -49.19 65.32
C LEU A 24 -6.33 -48.07 65.84
N PHE A 25 -7.10 -47.37 64.99
CA PHE A 25 -8.57 -47.16 65.09
C PHE A 25 -9.06 -46.08 64.12
N ALA A 26 -10.13 -46.42 63.41
CA ALA A 26 -10.76 -45.67 62.35
C ALA A 26 -11.74 -44.60 62.88
N THR A 27 -11.77 -43.45 62.23
CA THR A 27 -13.01 -42.68 61.99
C THR A 27 -12.89 -41.94 60.67
N ARG A 28 -13.83 -42.22 59.76
CA ARG A 28 -14.08 -41.44 58.54
C ARG A 28 -14.44 -40.01 58.91
N LEU A 29 -13.85 -39.04 58.22
CA LEU A 29 -14.55 -37.82 57.83
C LEU A 29 -14.03 -37.40 56.45
N LEU A 30 -14.97 -37.25 55.52
CA LEU A 30 -14.81 -36.62 54.22
C LEU A 30 -13.99 -35.33 54.37
N ALA A 31 -12.83 -35.27 53.72
CA ALA A 31 -12.28 -34.03 53.22
C ALA A 31 -12.28 -34.17 51.71
N ALA A 32 -13.15 -33.39 51.07
CA ALA A 32 -13.17 -33.19 49.64
C ALA A 32 -11.76 -32.75 49.21
N GLN A 33 -11.15 -33.55 48.35
CA GLN A 33 -10.02 -33.13 47.56
C GLN A 33 -10.62 -32.17 46.52
N GLU A 34 -10.53 -30.87 46.79
CA GLU A 34 -10.80 -29.85 45.78
C GLU A 34 -9.81 -30.09 44.63
N ASP A 35 -10.34 -30.51 43.49
CA ASP A 35 -9.67 -30.37 42.20
C ASP A 35 -9.35 -28.88 42.02
N THR A 36 -8.11 -28.49 42.29
CA THR A 36 -7.55 -27.22 41.80
C THR A 36 -7.59 -27.28 40.27
N PRO A 37 -8.35 -26.40 39.58
CA PRO A 37 -8.30 -26.31 38.13
C PRO A 37 -6.92 -25.80 37.71
N ASP A 38 -6.27 -26.52 36.80
CA ASP A 38 -5.06 -26.08 36.10
C ASP A 38 -5.37 -24.80 35.30
N PRO A 39 -4.69 -23.65 35.53
CA PRO A 39 -4.98 -22.40 34.83
C PRO A 39 -4.48 -22.38 33.37
N ALA A 40 -4.03 -23.50 32.81
CA ALA A 40 -3.49 -23.58 31.46
C ALA A 40 -4.33 -24.51 30.54
N ARG A 41 -5.44 -23.95 30.01
CA ARG A 41 -6.07 -24.22 28.69
C ARG A 41 -7.60 -24.09 28.80
N GLU A 42 -8.10 -22.87 28.66
CA GLU A 42 -9.49 -22.61 28.30
C GLU A 42 -9.55 -22.06 26.87
N PRO A 43 -10.65 -22.31 26.13
CA PRO A 43 -10.64 -22.39 24.68
C PRO A 43 -10.30 -21.03 24.08
N PHE A 44 -9.32 -21.02 23.17
CA PHE A 44 -9.17 -19.96 22.19
C PHE A 44 -10.51 -19.86 21.46
N GLY A 45 -11.31 -18.84 21.80
CA GLY A 45 -12.37 -18.39 20.92
C GLY A 45 -11.69 -17.92 19.64
N GLU A 46 -11.89 -18.66 18.56
CA GLU A 46 -11.44 -18.25 17.23
C GLU A 46 -12.24 -16.98 16.87
N THR A 47 -11.63 -15.81 17.07
CA THR A 47 -12.14 -14.56 16.50
C THR A 47 -11.97 -14.68 15.00
N VAL A 48 -13.06 -14.95 14.29
CA VAL A 48 -13.09 -14.86 12.83
C VAL A 48 -13.19 -13.38 12.50
N ASP A 49 -12.04 -12.77 12.17
CA ASP A 49 -11.99 -11.39 11.69
C ASP A 49 -12.65 -11.35 10.30
N VAL A 50 -13.92 -10.94 10.27
CA VAL A 50 -14.65 -10.79 9.01
C VAL A 50 -14.26 -9.45 8.39
N LYS A 51 -13.41 -9.50 7.36
CA LYS A 51 -12.94 -8.32 6.65
C LYS A 51 -13.84 -7.97 5.47
N VAL A 52 -14.33 -6.73 5.47
CA VAL A 52 -15.06 -6.14 4.34
C VAL A 52 -14.07 -5.46 3.40
N VAL A 53 -14.09 -5.87 2.14
CA VAL A 53 -13.32 -5.26 1.06
C VAL A 53 -14.19 -4.20 0.39
N ASN A 54 -13.75 -2.94 0.46
CA ASN A 54 -14.41 -1.83 -0.23
C ASN A 54 -13.74 -1.57 -1.59
N VAL A 55 -14.54 -1.49 -2.64
CA VAL A 55 -14.10 -1.17 -4.01
C VAL A 55 -14.70 0.16 -4.43
N GLU A 56 -13.84 1.13 -4.76
CA GLU A 56 -14.27 2.39 -5.34
C GLU A 56 -14.51 2.22 -6.85
N VAL A 57 -15.66 2.69 -7.30
CA VAL A 57 -16.13 2.57 -8.67
C VAL A 57 -16.57 3.94 -9.18
N HIS A 58 -15.91 4.39 -10.24
CA HIS A 58 -16.26 5.62 -10.95
C HIS A 58 -17.07 5.25 -12.18
N VAL A 59 -18.23 5.87 -12.34
CA VAL A 59 -19.08 5.66 -13.51
C VAL A 59 -19.33 7.00 -14.18
N THR A 60 -19.00 7.10 -15.46
CA THR A 60 -19.19 8.31 -16.27
C THR A 60 -20.05 8.02 -17.50
N ASP A 61 -20.73 9.05 -18.01
CA ASP A 61 -21.38 9.00 -19.32
C ASP A 61 -20.33 9.17 -20.46
N LYS A 62 -20.81 9.28 -21.70
CA LYS A 62 -19.94 9.45 -22.87
C LYS A 62 -19.24 10.80 -22.92
N ASP A 63 -19.77 11.79 -22.21
CA ASP A 63 -19.25 13.16 -22.16
C ASP A 63 -18.29 13.34 -20.96
N GLY A 64 -18.09 12.30 -20.15
CA GLY A 64 -17.22 12.30 -18.98
C GLY A 64 -17.92 12.78 -17.69
N ASN A 65 -19.24 13.02 -17.72
CA ASN A 65 -19.94 13.45 -16.51
C ASN A 65 -20.19 12.26 -15.57
N PRO A 66 -20.04 12.43 -14.25
CA PRO A 66 -20.35 11.38 -13.29
C PRO A 66 -21.83 10.96 -13.36
N VAL A 67 -22.07 9.64 -13.41
CA VAL A 67 -23.40 9.04 -13.34
C VAL A 67 -23.70 8.74 -11.87
N THR A 68 -24.68 9.43 -11.29
CA THR A 68 -24.90 9.47 -9.83
C THR A 68 -26.21 8.84 -9.39
N ASP A 69 -26.91 8.10 -10.24
CA ASP A 69 -28.25 7.57 -10.00
C ASP A 69 -28.33 6.03 -10.01
N LEU A 70 -27.18 5.32 -10.00
CA LEU A 70 -27.14 3.86 -10.00
C LEU A 70 -27.44 3.27 -8.61
N GLY A 71 -28.17 2.16 -8.58
CA GLY A 71 -28.43 1.34 -7.38
C GLY A 71 -27.46 0.15 -7.28
N PRO A 72 -27.38 -0.52 -6.13
CA PRO A 72 -26.54 -1.72 -5.96
C PRO A 72 -26.86 -2.83 -6.96
N GLU A 73 -28.12 -2.95 -7.38
CA GLU A 73 -28.59 -3.93 -8.38
C GLU A 73 -28.06 -3.68 -9.79
N ASP A 74 -27.54 -2.49 -10.08
CA ASP A 74 -26.92 -2.17 -11.36
C ASP A 74 -25.50 -2.75 -11.49
N PHE A 75 -24.90 -3.21 -10.39
CA PHE A 75 -23.51 -3.66 -10.33
C PHE A 75 -23.38 -5.18 -10.20
N GLU A 76 -22.42 -5.75 -10.93
CA GLU A 76 -21.94 -7.11 -10.73
C GLU A 76 -20.47 -7.06 -10.32
N VAL A 77 -20.13 -7.64 -9.16
CA VAL A 77 -18.75 -7.70 -8.65
C VAL A 77 -18.27 -9.15 -8.70
N ARG A 78 -17.06 -9.35 -9.21
CA ARG A 78 -16.36 -10.63 -9.22
C ARG A 78 -14.99 -10.53 -8.59
N GLU A 79 -14.71 -11.46 -7.69
CA GLU A 79 -13.40 -11.70 -7.09
C GLU A 79 -12.86 -13.02 -7.64
N ASP A 80 -11.66 -13.00 -8.24
CA ASP A 80 -11.04 -14.19 -8.85
C ASP A 80 -11.97 -14.92 -9.84
N GLY A 81 -12.75 -14.13 -10.57
CA GLY A 81 -13.73 -14.59 -11.54
C GLY A 81 -15.03 -15.13 -10.95
N ARG A 82 -15.14 -15.22 -9.62
CA ARG A 82 -16.34 -15.69 -8.89
C ARG A 82 -17.21 -14.50 -8.49
N PRO A 83 -18.53 -14.54 -8.74
CA PRO A 83 -19.44 -13.50 -8.26
C PRO A 83 -19.42 -13.40 -6.72
N VAL A 84 -19.37 -12.17 -6.21
CA VAL A 84 -19.49 -11.87 -4.77
C VAL A 84 -20.70 -10.98 -4.52
N GLN A 85 -21.35 -11.16 -3.38
CA GLN A 85 -22.50 -10.35 -3.00
C GLN A 85 -22.03 -9.00 -2.45
N ILE A 86 -22.61 -7.92 -2.97
CA ILE A 86 -22.45 -6.58 -2.39
C ILE A 86 -23.20 -6.56 -1.06
N THR A 87 -22.46 -6.47 0.05
CA THR A 87 -23.01 -6.38 1.41
C THR A 87 -23.17 -4.93 1.85
N ASN A 88 -22.35 -4.03 1.31
CA ASN A 88 -22.42 -2.59 1.60
C ASN A 88 -22.39 -1.79 0.31
N PHE A 89 -23.26 -0.79 0.22
CA PHE A 89 -23.34 0.10 -0.92
C PHE A 89 -23.36 1.54 -0.44
N TYR A 90 -22.46 2.36 -0.99
CA TYR A 90 -22.44 3.79 -0.71
C TYR A 90 -22.27 4.58 -1.99
N ARG A 91 -22.97 5.72 -2.06
CA ARG A 91 -22.82 6.71 -3.11
C ARG A 91 -22.20 7.96 -2.51
N ALA A 92 -20.94 8.20 -2.82
CA ALA A 92 -20.29 9.44 -2.46
C ALA A 92 -20.68 10.53 -3.46
N THR A 93 -21.13 11.68 -2.96
CA THR A 93 -21.42 12.89 -3.75
C THR A 93 -20.55 14.07 -3.33
N SER A 94 -19.60 13.84 -2.41
CA SER A 94 -18.60 14.78 -1.95
C SER A 94 -17.43 14.02 -1.32
N ARG A 95 -16.21 14.59 -1.35
CA ARG A 95 -15.04 14.03 -0.64
C ARG A 95 -15.23 13.86 0.88
N SER A 96 -16.12 14.64 1.49
CA SER A 96 -16.43 14.52 2.92
C SER A 96 -17.47 13.42 3.23
N SER A 97 -18.07 12.85 2.18
CA SER A 97 -19.06 11.78 2.26
C SER A 97 -18.38 10.44 2.02
N ALA A 98 -18.65 9.45 2.85
CA ALA A 98 -17.98 8.16 2.77
C ALA A 98 -18.84 7.00 3.27
N PRO A 99 -18.57 5.77 2.79
CA PRO A 99 -19.28 4.58 3.27
C PRO A 99 -19.15 4.44 4.78
N PRO A 100 -20.21 3.94 5.46
CA PRO A 100 -20.07 3.45 6.81
C PRO A 100 -18.90 2.48 6.90
N LEU A 101 -18.09 2.57 7.96
CA LEU A 101 -17.24 1.44 8.34
C LEU A 101 -18.17 0.26 8.65
N ALA A 102 -18.21 -0.71 7.74
CA ALA A 102 -18.98 -1.92 7.93
C ALA A 102 -18.23 -2.80 8.93
N VAL A 103 -18.59 -2.66 10.20
CA VAL A 103 -18.24 -3.66 11.21
C VAL A 103 -19.09 -4.88 10.86
N ALA A 104 -18.43 -5.97 10.45
CA ALA A 104 -19.08 -7.25 10.46
C ALA A 104 -19.40 -7.58 11.92
N GLN A 105 -20.68 -7.53 12.30
CA GLN A 105 -21.05 -7.92 13.65
C GLN A 105 -20.68 -9.40 13.84
N PRO A 106 -20.07 -9.77 14.98
CA PRO A 106 -19.89 -11.17 15.31
C PRO A 106 -21.26 -11.86 15.25
N ALA A 107 -21.27 -13.11 14.76
CA ALA A 107 -22.49 -13.90 14.71
C ALA A 107 -23.18 -13.87 16.09
N PRO A 108 -24.51 -13.70 16.16
CA PRO A 108 -25.20 -13.69 17.43
C PRO A 108 -24.88 -14.97 18.20
N LEU A 109 -24.54 -14.82 19.49
CA LEU A 109 -24.35 -15.95 20.40
C LEU A 109 -25.58 -16.87 20.29
N PRO A 110 -25.42 -18.21 20.31
CA PRO A 110 -26.56 -19.12 20.24
C PRO A 110 -27.58 -18.81 21.35
N GLY A 111 -28.74 -18.28 20.96
CA GLY A 111 -29.84 -17.93 21.89
C GLY A 111 -30.14 -16.44 22.08
N SER A 112 -29.57 -15.51 21.30
CA SER A 112 -29.99 -14.10 21.32
C SER A 112 -31.20 -13.84 20.40
N ASP A 113 -32.29 -13.32 20.95
CA ASP A 113 -33.52 -12.91 20.24
C ASP A 113 -33.37 -11.60 19.42
N LEU A 114 -32.18 -11.28 18.93
CA LEU A 114 -31.96 -10.10 18.11
C LEU A 114 -32.32 -10.39 16.64
N PRO A 115 -33.04 -9.48 15.95
CA PRO A 115 -33.45 -9.68 14.56
C PRO A 115 -32.25 -9.78 13.59
N ASP A 116 -32.34 -10.72 12.64
CA ASP A 116 -31.32 -11.03 11.60
C ASP A 116 -31.02 -9.89 10.61
N THR A 117 -31.68 -8.74 10.73
CA THR A 117 -31.45 -7.59 9.85
C THR A 117 -30.54 -6.58 10.52
N VAL A 118 -29.23 -6.75 10.34
CA VAL A 118 -28.25 -5.71 10.66
C VAL A 118 -28.31 -4.65 9.56
N SER A 119 -28.98 -3.52 9.83
CA SER A 119 -28.78 -2.31 9.04
C SER A 119 -27.34 -1.84 9.27
N PRO A 120 -26.54 -1.57 8.21
CA PRO A 120 -25.22 -0.97 8.38
C PRO A 120 -25.34 0.31 9.22
N ILE A 121 -24.66 0.35 10.37
CA ILE A 121 -24.59 1.57 11.17
C ILE A 121 -23.74 2.56 10.38
N GLU A 122 -24.34 3.68 9.95
CA GLU A 122 -23.63 4.81 9.35
C GLU A 122 -22.62 5.42 10.33
N SER A 123 -21.42 4.85 10.40
CA SER A 123 -20.28 5.45 11.09
C SER A 123 -19.60 6.44 10.15
N PRO A 124 -19.57 7.75 10.46
CA PRO A 124 -18.87 8.72 9.62
C PRO A 124 -17.38 8.38 9.56
N LEU A 125 -16.76 8.39 8.36
CA LEU A 125 -15.32 8.21 8.23
C LEU A 125 -14.56 9.15 9.18
N ARG A 126 -13.48 8.62 9.77
CA ARG A 126 -12.57 9.42 10.57
C ARG A 126 -11.98 10.54 9.70
N PRO A 127 -11.73 11.75 10.25
CA PRO A 127 -11.22 12.87 9.46
C PRO A 127 -9.95 12.54 8.65
N GLU A 128 -9.05 11.70 9.18
CA GLU A 128 -7.85 11.24 8.47
C GLU A 128 -8.13 10.37 7.25
N ASP A 129 -9.20 9.56 7.28
CA ASP A 129 -9.58 8.69 6.17
C ASP A 129 -10.21 9.49 5.00
N ARG A 130 -10.61 10.74 5.27
CA ARG A 130 -11.14 11.68 4.26
C ARG A 130 -10.04 12.45 3.53
N LYS A 131 -8.81 12.46 4.07
CA LYS A 131 -7.71 13.26 3.50
C LYS A 131 -7.31 12.73 2.13
N LEU A 132 -7.09 13.64 1.19
CA LEU A 132 -6.44 13.34 -0.07
C LEU A 132 -4.92 13.55 0.09
N ARG A 133 -4.15 12.53 -0.31
CA ARG A 133 -2.70 12.56 -0.39
C ARG A 133 -2.30 12.46 -1.86
N VAL A 134 -1.72 13.54 -2.39
CA VAL A 134 -1.31 13.63 -3.79
C VAL A 134 0.20 13.56 -3.91
N VAL A 135 0.70 12.57 -4.65
CA VAL A 135 2.08 12.58 -5.13
C VAL A 135 2.08 13.13 -6.55
N VAL A 136 2.83 14.19 -6.80
CA VAL A 136 3.16 14.64 -8.15
C VAL A 136 4.54 14.12 -8.49
N PHE A 137 4.61 13.11 -9.36
CA PHE A 137 5.87 12.52 -9.83
C PHE A 137 6.18 13.08 -11.21
N VAL A 138 7.25 13.86 -11.33
CA VAL A 138 7.67 14.53 -12.57
C VAL A 138 8.92 13.87 -13.12
N ASP A 139 8.77 13.18 -14.24
CA ASP A 139 9.86 12.55 -14.96
C ASP A 139 10.57 13.57 -15.86
N ASN A 140 11.84 13.83 -15.55
CA ASN A 140 12.79 14.67 -16.29
C ASN A 140 13.81 13.84 -17.10
N PHE A 141 13.74 12.51 -17.03
CA PHE A 141 14.63 11.63 -17.78
C PHE A 141 14.10 11.39 -19.19
N TYR A 142 12.82 11.01 -19.30
CA TYR A 142 12.17 10.66 -20.56
C TYR A 142 11.35 11.81 -21.18
N SER A 143 11.13 12.91 -20.45
CA SER A 143 10.36 14.07 -20.91
C SER A 143 11.26 15.19 -21.43
N ARG A 144 10.81 15.92 -22.47
CA ARG A 144 11.47 17.17 -22.91
C ARG A 144 10.99 18.37 -22.10
N PRO A 145 11.80 19.42 -21.90
CA PRO A 145 11.41 20.56 -21.07
C PRO A 145 10.20 21.30 -21.63
N VAL A 146 10.16 21.51 -22.95
CA VAL A 146 9.06 22.22 -23.63
C VAL A 146 7.73 21.49 -23.47
N GLU A 147 7.74 20.15 -23.62
CA GLU A 147 6.57 19.29 -23.48
C GLU A 147 6.06 19.29 -22.04
N ARG A 148 6.96 19.05 -21.07
CA ARG A 148 6.65 19.08 -19.64
C ARG A 148 6.10 20.44 -19.20
N ASN A 149 6.82 21.52 -19.50
CA ASN A 149 6.49 22.87 -19.03
C ASN A 149 5.14 23.39 -19.57
N ARG A 150 4.74 22.96 -20.77
CA ARG A 150 3.40 23.27 -21.32
C ARG A 150 2.26 22.73 -20.44
N ASN A 151 2.49 21.63 -19.73
CA ASN A 151 1.47 20.92 -18.94
C ASN A 151 1.44 21.32 -17.46
N LEU A 152 2.57 21.78 -16.90
CA LEU A 152 2.68 22.15 -15.48
C LEU A 152 1.69 23.25 -15.02
N PRO A 153 1.35 24.28 -15.82
CA PRO A 153 0.32 25.25 -15.44
C PRO A 153 -1.06 24.63 -15.21
N ALA A 154 -1.50 23.72 -16.08
CA ALA A 154 -2.79 23.03 -15.94
C ALA A 154 -2.79 22.10 -14.72
N LEU A 155 -1.66 21.45 -14.43
CA LEU A 155 -1.50 20.63 -13.22
C LEU A 155 -1.57 21.48 -11.94
N ARG A 156 -0.92 22.64 -11.90
CA ARG A 156 -1.05 23.57 -10.76
C ARG A 156 -2.50 24.02 -10.57
N GLN A 157 -3.19 24.36 -11.65
CA GLN A 157 -4.61 24.74 -11.58
C GLN A 157 -5.48 23.60 -11.04
N PHE A 158 -5.23 22.36 -11.48
CA PHE A 158 -5.91 21.18 -10.94
C PHE A 158 -5.69 21.01 -9.44
N LEU A 159 -4.46 21.13 -8.96
CA LEU A 159 -4.16 21.01 -7.52
C LEU A 159 -4.83 22.14 -6.74
N GLN A 160 -4.81 23.38 -7.26
CA GLN A 160 -5.47 24.53 -6.67
C GLN A 160 -7.00 24.37 -6.51
N SER A 161 -7.66 23.73 -7.48
CA SER A 161 -9.09 23.49 -7.41
C SER A 161 -9.47 22.24 -6.61
N THR A 162 -8.53 21.31 -6.45
CA THR A 162 -8.82 19.97 -5.91
C THR A 162 -8.40 19.85 -4.44
N LEU A 163 -7.27 20.40 -4.02
CA LEU A 163 -6.79 20.24 -2.64
C LEU A 163 -7.67 21.02 -1.65
N GLY A 164 -8.24 20.31 -0.68
CA GLY A 164 -8.88 20.87 0.50
C GLY A 164 -7.85 21.21 1.58
N PRO A 165 -8.20 21.98 2.63
CA PRO A 165 -7.25 22.56 3.58
C PRO A 165 -6.40 21.52 4.36
N ASP A 166 -6.94 20.32 4.59
CA ASP A 166 -6.29 19.23 5.32
C ASP A 166 -5.62 18.19 4.39
N ASP A 167 -5.73 18.38 3.08
CA ASP A 167 -5.11 17.51 2.08
C ASP A 167 -3.61 17.80 1.99
N GLU A 168 -2.84 16.76 1.69
CA GLU A 168 -1.38 16.85 1.63
C GLU A 168 -0.90 16.55 0.21
N ALA A 169 0.11 17.28 -0.24
CA ALA A 169 0.77 17.00 -1.51
C ALA A 169 2.29 16.91 -1.35
N MET A 170 2.89 16.00 -2.11
CA MET A 170 4.32 15.79 -2.24
C MET A 170 4.72 16.04 -3.71
N VAL A 171 5.86 16.68 -3.93
CA VAL A 171 6.42 16.86 -5.28
C VAL A 171 7.75 16.13 -5.37
N VAL A 172 7.82 15.23 -6.34
CA VAL A 172 8.97 14.36 -6.61
C VAL A 172 9.39 14.56 -8.06
N SER A 173 10.68 14.59 -8.32
CA SER A 173 11.20 14.51 -9.68
C SER A 173 12.17 13.35 -9.86
N TYR A 174 12.24 12.84 -11.08
CA TYR A 174 13.17 11.77 -11.44
C TYR A 174 14.00 12.15 -12.66
N ASP A 175 15.31 12.01 -12.58
CA ASP A 175 16.25 12.34 -13.65
C ASP A 175 17.36 11.28 -13.79
N ARG A 176 17.01 10.01 -13.53
CA ARG A 176 17.89 8.87 -13.21
C ARG A 176 18.27 8.76 -11.73
N ALA A 177 17.95 9.76 -10.93
CA ALA A 177 17.87 9.67 -9.48
C ALA A 177 16.51 10.18 -8.99
N LEU A 178 16.03 9.62 -7.88
CA LEU A 178 14.81 10.04 -7.21
C LEU A 178 15.10 11.28 -6.34
N HIS A 179 14.40 12.39 -6.58
CA HIS A 179 14.51 13.60 -5.78
C HIS A 179 13.16 13.96 -5.16
N VAL A 180 13.08 13.93 -3.82
CA VAL A 180 11.94 14.49 -3.09
C VAL A 180 12.16 15.99 -2.96
N LEU A 181 11.53 16.77 -3.86
CA LEU A 181 11.69 18.23 -3.90
C LEU A 181 10.89 18.92 -2.80
N LEU A 182 9.74 18.35 -2.45
CA LEU A 182 8.88 18.80 -1.37
C LEU A 182 8.21 17.59 -0.75
N PRO A 183 8.50 17.21 0.51
CA PRO A 183 7.79 16.14 1.21
C PRO A 183 6.32 16.54 1.43
N PHE A 184 5.49 15.58 1.89
CA PHE A 184 4.08 15.84 2.18
C PHE A 184 3.87 17.08 3.05
N THR A 185 3.03 17.99 2.56
CA THR A 185 2.71 19.23 3.25
C THR A 185 1.27 19.67 2.94
N THR A 186 0.66 20.35 3.91
CA THR A 186 -0.60 21.09 3.75
C THR A 186 -0.36 22.54 3.30
N ASP A 187 0.90 22.99 3.18
CA ASP A 187 1.26 24.29 2.61
C ASP A 187 1.18 24.23 1.08
N HIS A 188 -0.05 24.28 0.55
CA HIS A 188 -0.27 24.16 -0.89
C HIS A 188 0.37 25.28 -1.73
N PRO A 189 0.44 26.56 -1.29
CA PRO A 189 1.22 27.57 -1.99
C PRO A 189 2.66 27.11 -2.29
N ARG A 190 3.31 26.42 -1.34
CA ARG A 190 4.65 25.88 -1.54
C ARG A 190 4.70 24.80 -2.62
N VAL A 191 3.67 23.96 -2.72
CA VAL A 191 3.53 22.95 -3.79
C VAL A 191 3.52 23.63 -5.16
N TYR A 192 2.77 24.71 -5.33
CA TYR A 192 2.68 25.45 -6.59
C TYR A 192 3.99 26.14 -6.96
N GLU A 193 4.70 26.70 -5.98
CA GLU A 193 6.03 27.27 -6.18
C GLU A 193 7.02 26.23 -6.68
N ILE A 194 7.09 25.04 -6.04
CA ILE A 194 8.02 24.00 -6.46
C ILE A 194 7.70 23.49 -7.88
N LEU A 195 6.43 23.35 -8.23
CA LEU A 195 6.02 23.00 -9.59
C LEU A 195 6.36 24.10 -10.61
N PHE A 196 6.38 25.36 -10.20
CA PHE A 196 6.84 26.46 -11.05
C PHE A 196 8.36 26.46 -11.22
N GLU A 197 9.12 26.21 -10.14
CA GLU A 197 10.57 26.11 -10.20
C GLU A 197 11.05 24.94 -11.07
N LEU A 198 10.32 23.82 -11.07
CA LEU A 198 10.57 22.67 -11.95
C LEU A 198 10.56 23.01 -13.44
N GLU A 199 9.91 24.10 -13.85
CA GLU A 199 9.94 24.54 -15.25
C GLU A 199 11.36 24.91 -15.71
N LYS A 200 12.24 25.29 -14.77
CA LYS A 200 13.61 25.71 -15.05
C LYS A 200 14.60 24.54 -15.10
N THR A 201 14.17 23.33 -14.76
CA THR A 201 15.04 22.16 -14.67
C THR A 201 15.33 21.56 -16.04
N ALA A 202 16.59 21.22 -16.28
CA ALA A 202 17.04 20.50 -17.48
C ALA A 202 16.53 19.05 -17.49
N THR A 203 16.69 18.37 -18.62
CA THR A 203 16.22 16.99 -18.85
C THR A 203 17.24 16.22 -19.68
N PHE A 204 17.15 14.89 -19.68
CA PHE A 204 18.07 13.99 -20.40
C PHE A 204 17.55 13.47 -21.75
N GLN A 205 16.33 13.86 -22.15
CA GLN A 205 15.68 13.27 -23.32
C GLN A 205 16.40 13.54 -24.65
N ASN A 206 17.14 14.65 -24.79
CA ASN A 206 17.86 14.95 -26.02
C ASN A 206 19.02 13.97 -26.25
N GLU A 207 19.78 13.68 -25.19
CA GLU A 207 20.87 12.71 -25.21
C GLU A 207 20.36 11.30 -25.54
N LEU A 208 19.18 10.92 -25.02
CA LEU A 208 18.54 9.64 -25.33
C LEU A 208 18.13 9.55 -26.82
N ASP A 209 17.57 10.63 -27.36
CA ASP A 209 17.19 10.68 -28.78
C ASP A 209 18.41 10.64 -29.71
N ASP A 210 19.52 11.29 -29.34
CA ASP A 210 20.80 11.22 -30.06
C ASP A 210 21.38 9.79 -30.05
N ALA A 211 21.46 9.16 -28.88
CA ALA A 211 21.94 7.79 -28.74
C ALA A 211 21.10 6.82 -29.58
N ARG A 212 19.77 6.98 -29.56
CA ARG A 212 18.83 6.19 -30.35
C ARG A 212 19.05 6.38 -31.85
N ARG A 213 19.15 7.63 -32.33
CA ARG A 213 19.41 7.94 -33.74
C ARG A 213 20.70 7.28 -34.23
N GLY A 214 21.75 7.28 -33.41
CA GLY A 214 23.00 6.59 -33.74
C GLY A 214 22.82 5.07 -33.92
N VAL A 215 21.94 4.43 -33.15
CA VAL A 215 21.63 3.00 -33.34
C VAL A 215 20.81 2.79 -34.62
N LEU A 216 19.82 3.63 -34.89
CA LEU A 216 19.03 3.55 -36.13
C LEU A 216 19.91 3.67 -37.38
N GLN A 217 20.86 4.61 -37.38
CA GLN A 217 21.81 4.75 -38.47
C GLN A 217 22.63 3.46 -38.68
N ARG A 218 23.11 2.83 -37.61
CA ARG A 218 23.83 1.54 -37.72
C ARG A 218 22.94 0.39 -38.20
N ILE A 219 21.64 0.39 -37.86
CA ILE A 219 20.68 -0.57 -38.41
C ILE A 219 20.53 -0.34 -39.92
N ASP A 220 20.45 0.91 -40.36
CA ASP A 220 20.33 1.29 -41.77
C ASP A 220 21.58 0.95 -42.60
N GLU A 221 22.77 1.06 -42.00
CA GLU A 221 24.05 0.71 -42.62
C GLU A 221 24.34 -0.81 -42.61
N ALA A 222 23.76 -1.57 -41.68
CA ALA A 222 24.03 -3.00 -41.53
C ALA A 222 23.65 -3.83 -42.77
N GLU A 223 24.46 -4.84 -43.09
CA GLU A 223 24.23 -5.75 -44.22
C GLU A 223 23.43 -7.00 -43.82
N SER A 224 23.30 -7.27 -42.52
CA SER A 224 22.56 -8.41 -41.98
C SER A 224 21.85 -8.07 -40.66
N ALA A 225 20.84 -8.88 -40.31
CA ALA A 225 20.14 -8.74 -39.03
C ALA A 225 21.08 -8.96 -37.82
N ASP A 226 22.02 -9.91 -37.91
CA ASP A 226 22.96 -10.17 -36.82
C ASP A 226 23.89 -8.97 -36.57
N GLU A 227 24.37 -8.33 -37.64
CA GLU A 227 25.18 -7.10 -37.55
C GLU A 227 24.38 -5.95 -36.93
N ALA A 228 23.14 -5.73 -37.35
CA ALA A 228 22.27 -4.72 -36.75
C ALA A 228 22.04 -4.98 -35.25
N LEU A 229 21.83 -6.25 -34.87
CA LEU A 229 21.60 -6.65 -33.48
C LEU A 229 22.82 -6.49 -32.57
N ILE A 230 24.05 -6.53 -33.10
CA ILE A 230 25.27 -6.16 -32.35
C ILE A 230 25.18 -4.71 -31.84
N SER A 231 24.55 -3.81 -32.61
CA SER A 231 24.33 -2.42 -32.22
C SER A 231 23.12 -2.21 -31.31
N VAL A 232 22.05 -2.99 -31.48
CA VAL A 232 20.80 -2.83 -30.71
C VAL A 232 20.93 -3.35 -29.28
N ARG A 233 21.57 -4.51 -29.07
CA ARG A 233 21.62 -5.17 -27.75
C ARG A 233 22.20 -4.29 -26.63
N PRO A 234 23.38 -3.65 -26.78
CA PRO A 234 23.93 -2.82 -25.71
C PRO A 234 23.04 -1.62 -25.36
N TYR A 235 22.39 -1.03 -26.38
CA TYR A 235 21.43 0.04 -26.17
C TYR A 235 20.18 -0.46 -25.44
N ALA A 236 19.63 -1.61 -25.86
CA ALA A 236 18.49 -2.24 -25.20
C ALA A 236 18.78 -2.60 -23.74
N ASP A 237 19.98 -3.10 -23.42
CA ASP A 237 20.42 -3.36 -22.04
C ASP A 237 20.49 -2.07 -21.21
N THR A 238 20.98 -0.98 -21.81
CA THR A 238 21.03 0.34 -21.15
C THR A 238 19.62 0.85 -20.84
N VAL A 239 18.72 0.82 -21.84
CA VAL A 239 17.33 1.24 -21.67
C VAL A 239 16.62 0.35 -20.65
N ARG A 240 16.83 -0.98 -20.67
CA ARG A 240 16.25 -1.88 -19.66
C ARG A 240 16.66 -1.47 -18.25
N ASN A 241 17.95 -1.22 -18.03
CA ASN A 241 18.43 -0.79 -16.73
C ASN A 241 17.81 0.56 -16.33
N ASP A 242 17.74 1.54 -17.24
CA ASP A 242 17.15 2.84 -16.93
C ASP A 242 15.65 2.74 -16.60
N VAL A 243 14.90 1.86 -17.28
CA VAL A 243 13.50 1.52 -16.95
C VAL A 243 13.39 0.85 -15.58
N GLU A 244 14.29 -0.07 -15.25
CA GLU A 244 14.31 -0.73 -13.92
C GLU A 244 14.50 0.30 -12.80
N HIS A 245 15.45 1.23 -12.95
CA HIS A 245 15.69 2.28 -11.95
C HIS A 245 14.48 3.21 -11.76
N GLU A 246 13.77 3.54 -12.85
CA GLU A 246 12.57 4.37 -12.74
C GLU A 246 11.42 3.63 -12.06
N ILE A 247 11.21 2.35 -12.40
CA ILE A 247 10.22 1.51 -11.72
C ILE A 247 10.56 1.46 -10.22
N GLU A 248 11.82 1.24 -9.86
CA GLU A 248 12.27 1.21 -8.46
C GLU A 248 12.07 2.55 -7.74
N ALA A 249 12.30 3.67 -8.43
CA ALA A 249 12.04 5.02 -7.91
C ALA A 249 10.54 5.23 -7.63
N VAL A 250 9.65 4.84 -8.55
CA VAL A 250 8.20 4.91 -8.36
C VAL A 250 7.75 3.94 -7.26
N GLN A 251 8.28 2.72 -7.22
CA GLN A 251 8.01 1.72 -6.17
C GLN A 251 8.40 2.24 -4.78
N THR A 252 9.50 2.98 -4.67
CA THR A 252 9.93 3.61 -3.41
C THR A 252 8.88 4.59 -2.91
N ILE A 253 8.35 5.46 -3.79
CA ILE A 253 7.29 6.39 -3.43
C ILE A 253 5.97 5.68 -3.10
N VAL A 254 5.60 4.65 -3.86
CA VAL A 254 4.41 3.84 -3.58
C VAL A 254 4.53 3.12 -2.22
N ASN A 255 5.72 2.66 -1.84
CA ASN A 255 5.96 2.06 -0.52
C ASN A 255 5.91 3.07 0.62
N ASP A 256 6.38 4.29 0.41
CA ASP A 256 6.31 5.36 1.42
C ASP A 256 4.84 5.75 1.76
N LEU A 257 3.91 5.41 0.86
CA LEU A 257 2.47 5.56 1.03
C LEU A 257 1.78 4.40 1.77
N ALA A 258 2.50 3.31 2.07
CA ALA A 258 1.97 2.18 2.83
C ALA A 258 1.59 2.62 4.25
N GLY A 259 0.49 2.10 4.81
CA GLY A 259 0.03 2.45 6.16
C GLY A 259 -0.50 3.88 6.35
N LEU A 260 -0.31 4.79 5.38
CA LEU A 260 -0.93 6.12 5.44
C LEU A 260 -2.44 6.01 5.22
N ALA A 261 -3.21 6.59 6.14
CA ALA A 261 -4.65 6.77 6.04
C ALA A 261 -5.02 7.80 4.97
N GLY A 262 -6.26 7.71 4.48
CA GLY A 262 -6.81 8.60 3.46
C GLY A 262 -6.62 8.09 2.03
N ARG A 263 -7.22 8.81 1.09
CA ARG A 263 -7.14 8.50 -0.35
C ARG A 263 -5.78 8.90 -0.89
N LYS A 264 -5.10 7.98 -1.58
CA LYS A 264 -3.75 8.19 -2.08
C LYS A 264 -3.72 8.13 -3.59
N ILE A 265 -3.25 9.20 -4.22
CA ILE A 265 -3.13 9.27 -5.67
C ILE A 265 -1.70 9.65 -6.07
N LEU A 266 -1.24 9.08 -7.18
CA LEU A 266 0.03 9.42 -7.81
C LEU A 266 -0.25 9.97 -9.21
N VAL A 267 -0.01 11.27 -9.39
CA VAL A 267 -0.05 11.93 -10.68
C VAL A 267 1.32 11.79 -11.35
N HIS A 268 1.41 10.87 -12.31
CA HIS A 268 2.64 10.57 -13.03
C HIS A 268 2.74 11.43 -14.30
N VAL A 269 3.66 12.39 -14.30
CA VAL A 269 3.89 13.35 -15.38
C VAL A 269 5.13 12.92 -16.17
N SER A 270 4.95 12.29 -17.33
CA SER A 270 6.03 11.69 -18.11
C SER A 270 5.70 11.65 -19.60
N SER A 271 6.68 11.71 -20.52
CA SER A 271 6.45 11.39 -21.95
C SER A 271 6.38 9.87 -22.22
N GLY A 272 6.36 9.06 -21.17
CA GLY A 272 6.20 7.62 -21.16
C GLY A 272 7.53 6.87 -21.07
N VAL A 273 7.48 5.70 -20.43
CA VAL A 273 8.57 4.74 -20.24
C VAL A 273 8.32 3.54 -21.17
N PRO A 274 9.31 2.96 -21.87
CA PRO A 274 9.05 1.87 -22.79
C PRO A 274 8.66 0.57 -22.06
N MET A 275 7.60 -0.10 -22.52
CA MET A 275 7.21 -1.44 -22.05
C MET A 275 8.24 -2.51 -22.47
N ILE A 276 8.73 -2.42 -23.71
CA ILE A 276 9.81 -3.27 -24.24
C ILE A 276 11.02 -2.37 -24.46
N ALA A 277 12.12 -2.62 -23.75
CA ALA A 277 13.33 -1.81 -23.91
C ALA A 277 13.84 -1.91 -25.36
N ALA A 278 14.01 -0.76 -26.02
CA ALA A 278 14.36 -0.65 -27.44
C ALA A 278 13.44 -1.42 -28.41
N GLY A 279 12.17 -1.64 -28.05
CA GLY A 279 11.21 -2.40 -28.88
C GLY A 279 11.06 -1.90 -30.31
N ASP A 280 11.11 -0.58 -30.50
CA ASP A 280 11.07 0.09 -31.80
C ASP A 280 12.33 -0.16 -32.65
N LEU A 281 13.50 -0.33 -32.02
CA LEU A 281 14.74 -0.67 -32.73
C LEU A 281 14.75 -2.14 -33.16
N PHE A 282 14.24 -3.04 -32.32
CA PHE A 282 14.02 -4.43 -32.75
C PHE A 282 13.02 -4.51 -33.90
N TYR A 283 11.97 -3.70 -33.86
CA TYR A 283 11.03 -3.56 -34.98
C TYR A 283 11.72 -3.04 -36.24
N ALA A 284 12.58 -2.04 -36.14
CA ALA A 284 13.33 -1.52 -37.29
C ALA A 284 14.22 -2.61 -37.94
N VAL A 285 14.90 -3.44 -37.14
CA VAL A 285 15.67 -4.59 -37.67
C VAL A 285 14.74 -5.59 -38.38
N GLU A 286 13.62 -5.92 -37.75
CA GLU A 286 12.63 -6.86 -38.29
C GLU A 286 12.02 -6.37 -39.62
N GLU A 287 11.69 -5.08 -39.71
CA GLU A 287 11.13 -4.47 -40.93
C GLU A 287 12.16 -4.41 -42.06
N LYS A 288 13.46 -4.25 -41.76
CA LYS A 288 14.51 -4.20 -42.79
C LYS A 288 14.86 -5.57 -43.37
N PHE A 289 14.90 -6.61 -42.53
CA PHE A 289 15.46 -7.92 -42.91
C PHE A 289 14.44 -9.05 -43.02
N ASP A 290 13.14 -8.77 -42.88
CA ASP A 290 12.01 -9.72 -43.03
C ASP A 290 12.11 -10.99 -42.14
N ARG A 291 11.53 -10.93 -40.92
CA ARG A 291 11.37 -12.08 -39.99
C ARG A 291 12.67 -12.74 -39.54
N GLY A 292 13.48 -11.95 -38.85
CA GLY A 292 14.75 -12.35 -38.26
C GLY A 292 14.68 -12.72 -36.76
N PRO A 293 15.84 -12.91 -36.10
CA PRO A 293 15.94 -13.21 -34.67
C PRO A 293 15.50 -12.05 -33.75
N ALA A 294 15.17 -10.88 -34.29
CA ALA A 294 14.86 -9.65 -33.53
C ALA A 294 13.60 -9.76 -32.66
N VAL A 295 12.54 -10.43 -33.15
CA VAL A 295 11.27 -10.60 -32.40
C VAL A 295 11.47 -11.46 -31.15
N ASN A 296 12.19 -12.58 -31.27
CA ASN A 296 12.45 -13.44 -30.11
C ASN A 296 13.34 -12.74 -29.08
N LEU A 297 14.29 -11.94 -29.56
CA LEU A 297 15.18 -11.18 -28.69
C LEU A 297 14.44 -10.05 -27.96
N SER A 298 13.52 -9.34 -28.64
CA SER A 298 12.76 -8.25 -28.02
C SER A 298 11.91 -8.71 -26.84
N MET A 299 11.40 -9.96 -26.86
CA MET A 299 10.69 -10.56 -25.73
C MET A 299 11.55 -10.66 -24.46
N SER A 300 12.87 -10.78 -24.58
CA SER A 300 13.78 -10.78 -23.41
C SER A 300 13.98 -9.40 -22.78
N TYR A 301 13.50 -8.35 -23.46
CA TYR A 301 13.50 -6.96 -23.01
C TYR A 301 12.11 -6.45 -22.63
N ASP A 302 11.12 -7.35 -22.54
CA ASP A 302 9.75 -7.05 -22.11
C ASP A 302 9.70 -6.84 -20.58
N MET A 303 9.26 -5.65 -20.17
CA MET A 303 9.18 -5.21 -18.78
C MET A 303 7.76 -5.31 -18.19
N SER A 304 6.80 -5.92 -18.90
CA SER A 304 5.39 -6.03 -18.49
C SER A 304 5.22 -6.63 -17.09
N ARG A 305 6.06 -7.61 -16.74
CA ARG A 305 6.04 -8.23 -15.40
C ARG A 305 6.38 -7.20 -14.31
N ARG A 306 7.38 -6.34 -14.52
CA ARG A 306 7.78 -5.31 -13.55
C ARG A 306 6.71 -4.25 -13.37
N PHE A 307 6.04 -3.84 -14.44
CA PHE A 307 4.89 -2.93 -14.34
C PHE A 307 3.68 -3.59 -13.65
N THR A 308 3.45 -4.89 -13.88
CA THR A 308 2.42 -5.67 -13.17
C THR A 308 2.70 -5.74 -11.68
N GLU A 309 3.96 -5.97 -11.28
CA GLU A 309 4.39 -5.96 -9.88
C GLU A 309 4.19 -4.57 -9.24
N LEU A 310 4.56 -3.49 -9.93
CA LEU A 310 4.33 -2.12 -9.48
C LEU A 310 2.83 -1.82 -9.31
N ALA A 311 1.97 -2.21 -10.27
CA ALA A 311 0.53 -2.03 -10.18
C ALA A 311 -0.08 -2.82 -9.00
N ALA A 312 0.35 -4.07 -8.80
CA ALA A 312 -0.11 -4.90 -7.70
C ALA A 312 0.31 -4.30 -6.34
N GLN A 313 1.50 -3.74 -6.25
CA GLN A 313 2.02 -3.05 -5.06
C GLN A 313 1.25 -1.75 -4.79
N ALA A 314 0.96 -0.96 -5.82
CA ALA A 314 0.11 0.22 -5.71
C ALA A 314 -1.29 -0.13 -5.19
N ASN A 315 -1.92 -1.16 -5.76
CA ASN A 315 -3.22 -1.66 -5.30
C ASN A 315 -3.18 -2.18 -3.85
N ALA A 316 -2.10 -2.84 -3.44
CA ALA A 316 -1.91 -3.28 -2.06
C ALA A 316 -1.85 -2.11 -1.07
N HIS A 317 -1.33 -0.96 -1.50
CA HIS A 317 -1.20 0.24 -0.68
C HIS A 317 -2.35 1.23 -0.90
N GLY A 318 -3.34 0.91 -1.75
CA GLY A 318 -4.46 1.81 -2.06
C GLY A 318 -4.04 3.08 -2.82
N VAL A 319 -3.01 2.99 -3.68
CA VAL A 319 -2.50 4.10 -4.48
C VAL A 319 -3.06 4.03 -5.90
N VAL A 320 -3.73 5.09 -6.34
CA VAL A 320 -4.31 5.20 -7.69
C VAL A 320 -3.40 6.03 -8.60
N PHE A 321 -3.05 5.50 -9.77
CA PHE A 321 -2.22 6.19 -10.76
C PHE A 321 -3.06 7.03 -11.72
N TYR A 322 -2.78 8.32 -11.79
CA TYR A 322 -3.25 9.20 -12.86
C TYR A 322 -2.05 9.59 -13.71
N THR A 323 -1.98 9.10 -14.94
CA THR A 323 -0.79 9.27 -15.79
C THR A 323 -1.04 10.30 -16.87
N ILE A 324 -0.07 11.18 -17.13
CA ILE A 324 -0.15 12.26 -18.10
C ILE A 324 1.00 12.12 -19.08
N ASP A 325 0.69 11.90 -20.37
CA ASP A 325 1.68 11.99 -21.46
C ASP A 325 1.92 13.45 -21.85
N VAL A 326 3.05 14.00 -21.42
CA VAL A 326 3.34 15.43 -21.62
C VAL A 326 3.68 15.79 -23.07
N ALA A 327 4.03 14.82 -23.91
CA ALA A 327 4.35 15.08 -25.32
C ALA A 327 3.14 15.63 -26.10
N GLY A 328 1.92 15.32 -25.64
CA GLY A 328 0.67 15.84 -26.20
C GLY A 328 0.30 15.24 -27.54
N LEU A 329 -0.44 15.98 -28.37
CA LEU A 329 -0.96 15.47 -29.63
C LEU A 329 0.16 15.29 -30.67
N ARG A 330 0.49 14.04 -30.99
CA ARG A 330 1.42 13.67 -32.05
C ARG A 330 0.63 13.41 -33.34
N THR A 331 0.78 14.25 -34.36
CA THR A 331 0.20 13.98 -35.69
C THR A 331 1.25 13.29 -36.57
N HIS A 332 0.90 12.14 -37.15
CA HIS A 332 1.80 11.32 -38.01
C HIS A 332 2.43 12.04 -39.21
N ARG A 333 2.07 13.31 -39.48
CA ARG A 333 2.56 14.11 -40.62
C ARG A 333 3.59 15.19 -40.25
N SER A 334 3.88 15.39 -38.97
CA SER A 334 4.75 16.47 -38.50
C SER A 334 6.04 15.92 -37.92
N MET A 335 6.79 15.15 -38.71
CA MET A 335 8.18 14.86 -38.34
C MET A 335 8.99 16.16 -38.44
N SER A 336 9.66 16.52 -37.35
CA SER A 336 10.68 17.56 -37.35
C SER A 336 11.82 17.18 -38.32
N ALA A 337 12.57 18.17 -38.82
CA ALA A 337 13.79 17.90 -39.58
C ALA A 337 14.81 17.05 -38.79
N GLU A 338 14.66 17.00 -37.45
CA GLU A 338 15.50 16.26 -36.49
C GLU A 338 15.16 14.75 -36.39
N GLU A 339 14.08 14.27 -37.02
CA GLU A 339 13.61 12.88 -36.97
C GLU A 339 13.92 12.05 -38.23
N ARG A 340 14.58 12.63 -39.25
CA ARG A 340 14.99 11.91 -40.49
C ARG A 340 16.28 11.10 -40.27
N GLY A 341 16.21 10.03 -39.48
CA GLY A 341 17.34 9.12 -39.24
C GLY A 341 17.39 7.87 -40.14
N LEU A 342 16.42 7.69 -41.04
CA LEU A 342 16.34 6.53 -41.94
C LEU A 342 16.08 7.02 -43.37
N ASP A 343 16.81 6.46 -44.35
CA ASP A 343 16.73 6.85 -45.77
C ASP A 343 15.40 6.48 -46.44
N THR A 344 14.57 5.66 -45.78
CA THR A 344 13.24 5.27 -46.26
C THR A 344 12.12 5.97 -45.47
N PRO A 345 11.44 7.00 -46.04
CA PRO A 345 10.48 7.83 -45.31
C PRO A 345 9.30 7.07 -44.68
N MET A 346 8.91 5.91 -45.23
CA MET A 346 7.78 5.12 -44.73
C MET A 346 8.15 4.24 -43.53
N MET A 347 9.38 3.74 -43.49
CA MET A 347 9.90 2.91 -42.41
C MET A 347 10.06 3.72 -41.11
N GLY A 348 10.60 4.94 -41.22
CA GLY A 348 10.73 5.85 -40.08
C GLY A 348 9.40 6.20 -39.40
N VAL A 349 8.31 6.33 -40.16
CA VAL A 349 6.98 6.62 -39.61
C VAL A 349 6.45 5.46 -38.76
N ARG A 350 6.65 4.22 -39.19
CA ARG A 350 6.18 3.03 -38.48
C ARG A 350 6.99 2.77 -37.21
N VAL A 351 8.32 2.85 -37.31
CA VAL A 351 9.23 2.74 -36.17
C VAL A 351 8.89 3.77 -35.08
N GLU A 352 8.60 5.02 -35.47
CA GLU A 352 8.23 6.06 -34.52
C GLU A 352 6.83 5.82 -33.90
N SER A 353 5.87 5.35 -34.71
CA SER A 353 4.54 4.95 -34.20
C SER A 353 4.66 3.84 -33.14
N ASP A 354 5.51 2.84 -33.38
CA ASP A 354 5.76 1.75 -32.44
C ASP A 354 6.46 2.26 -31.17
N ARG A 355 7.42 3.19 -31.29
CA ARG A 355 8.05 3.84 -30.13
C ARG A 355 7.02 4.55 -29.27
N VAL A 356 6.13 5.34 -29.88
CA VAL A 356 5.06 6.06 -29.18
C VAL A 356 4.12 5.08 -28.48
N ALA A 357 3.66 4.03 -29.16
CA ALA A 357 2.78 3.05 -28.57
C ALA A 357 3.44 2.30 -27.40
N ASN A 358 4.71 1.93 -27.55
CA ASN A 358 5.50 1.24 -26.54
C ASN A 358 5.71 2.10 -25.27
N ARG A 359 5.92 3.41 -25.42
CA ARG A 359 6.07 4.35 -24.28
C ARG A 359 4.75 4.72 -23.60
N GLN A 360 3.65 4.76 -24.33
CA GLN A 360 2.33 5.03 -23.75
C GLN A 360 1.71 3.81 -23.07
N SER A 361 2.16 2.60 -23.39
CA SER A 361 1.58 1.36 -22.88
C SER A 361 1.66 1.25 -21.36
N PRO A 362 2.80 1.53 -20.69
CA PRO A 362 2.87 1.49 -19.22
C PRO A 362 2.00 2.55 -18.54
N LEU A 363 1.87 3.75 -19.13
CA LEU A 363 1.00 4.81 -18.60
C LEU A 363 -0.47 4.35 -18.59
N ARG A 364 -0.96 3.81 -19.72
CA ARG A 364 -2.31 3.21 -19.81
C ARG A 364 -2.49 2.07 -18.81
N PHE A 365 -1.49 1.19 -18.74
CA PHE A 365 -1.53 0.00 -17.91
C PHE A 365 -1.66 0.38 -16.42
N LEU A 366 -0.74 1.18 -15.89
CA LEU A 366 -0.74 1.58 -14.47
C LEU A 366 -2.03 2.30 -14.08
N ALA A 367 -2.49 3.24 -14.91
CA ALA A 367 -3.75 3.93 -14.68
C ALA A 367 -4.92 2.94 -14.63
N ARG A 368 -5.06 2.07 -15.63
CA ARG A 368 -6.17 1.11 -15.68
C ARG A 368 -6.12 0.10 -14.53
N GLU A 369 -4.97 -0.50 -14.25
CA GLU A 369 -4.86 -1.54 -13.22
C GLU A 369 -5.15 -1.02 -11.81
N THR A 370 -4.91 0.26 -11.56
CA THR A 370 -5.17 0.92 -10.26
C THR A 370 -6.49 1.68 -10.22
N GLY A 371 -7.26 1.68 -11.31
CA GLY A 371 -8.56 2.37 -11.40
C GLY A 371 -8.50 3.87 -11.65
N GLY A 372 -7.35 4.39 -12.09
CA GLY A 372 -7.07 5.78 -12.46
C GLY A 372 -7.21 6.10 -13.96
N LEU A 373 -6.75 7.29 -14.38
CA LEU A 373 -6.95 7.84 -15.74
C LEU A 373 -5.62 8.01 -16.45
N ALA A 374 -5.54 7.60 -17.72
CA ALA A 374 -4.43 7.95 -18.59
C ALA A 374 -4.81 9.09 -19.54
N ILE A 375 -4.20 10.25 -19.36
CA ILE A 375 -4.37 11.44 -20.20
C ILE A 375 -3.29 11.41 -21.27
N LEU A 376 -3.65 10.96 -22.48
CA LEU A 376 -2.71 10.70 -23.57
C LEU A 376 -3.11 11.45 -24.84
N ASN A 377 -2.12 11.83 -25.65
CA ASN A 377 -2.33 12.47 -26.95
C ASN A 377 -3.16 13.78 -26.88
N GLN A 378 -3.04 14.57 -25.80
CA GLN A 378 -3.79 15.81 -25.61
C GLN A 378 -2.87 17.01 -25.35
N ASN A 379 -3.15 18.14 -26.00
CA ASN A 379 -2.44 19.41 -25.73
C ASN A 379 -3.11 20.26 -24.64
N ASN A 380 -4.40 20.01 -24.37
CA ASN A 380 -5.12 20.64 -23.28
C ASN A 380 -5.53 19.54 -22.29
N ILE A 381 -4.76 19.40 -21.22
CA ILE A 381 -4.97 18.36 -20.19
C ILE A 381 -5.88 18.82 -19.06
N LEU A 382 -6.30 20.08 -19.02
CA LEU A 382 -7.13 20.60 -17.93
C LEU A 382 -8.52 19.92 -17.88
N PRO A 383 -9.27 19.76 -18.99
CA PRO A 383 -10.57 19.09 -18.95
C PRO A 383 -10.52 17.66 -18.36
N PRO A 384 -9.63 16.75 -18.79
CA PRO A 384 -9.56 15.43 -18.16
C PRO A 384 -9.02 15.48 -16.72
N LEU A 385 -8.19 16.47 -16.36
CA LEU A 385 -7.83 16.68 -14.94
C LEU A 385 -9.05 17.10 -14.10
N MET A 386 -9.98 17.87 -14.66
CA MET A 386 -11.23 18.23 -13.97
C MET A 386 -12.17 17.03 -13.87
N GLU A 387 -12.16 16.11 -14.83
CA GLU A 387 -12.83 14.81 -14.69
C GLU A 387 -12.25 14.00 -13.53
N VAL A 388 -10.92 13.98 -13.38
CA VAL A 388 -10.25 13.38 -12.22
C VAL A 388 -10.72 14.03 -10.92
N ALA A 389 -10.74 15.36 -10.84
CA ALA A 389 -11.21 16.08 -9.67
C ALA A 389 -12.66 15.72 -9.30
N ALA A 390 -13.55 15.69 -10.29
CA ALA A 390 -14.95 15.28 -10.09
C ALA A 390 -15.06 13.82 -9.62
N GLY A 391 -14.25 12.92 -10.17
CA GLY A 391 -14.20 11.52 -9.75
C GLY A 391 -13.69 11.32 -8.32
N LEU A 392 -12.79 12.19 -7.83
CA LEU A 392 -12.36 12.16 -6.43
C LEU A 392 -13.48 12.56 -5.46
N GLU A 393 -14.46 13.35 -5.92
CA GLU A 393 -15.63 13.75 -5.13
C GLU A 393 -16.80 12.77 -5.25
N THR A 394 -16.99 12.20 -6.44
CA THR A 394 -18.16 11.40 -6.77
C THR A 394 -17.78 9.99 -7.23
N TYR A 395 -18.19 8.99 -6.44
CA TYR A 395 -17.90 7.58 -6.70
C TYR A 395 -18.90 6.68 -5.97
N TYR A 396 -18.97 5.42 -6.38
CA TYR A 396 -19.66 4.37 -5.63
C TYR A 396 -18.63 3.57 -4.83
N SER A 397 -18.96 3.24 -3.59
CA SER A 397 -18.21 2.26 -2.80
C SER A 397 -19.03 0.99 -2.68
N LEU A 398 -18.46 -0.11 -3.18
CA LEU A 398 -19.06 -1.43 -3.15
C LEU A 398 -18.28 -2.29 -2.14
N GLY A 399 -18.89 -2.61 -1.02
CA GLY A 399 -18.33 -3.47 0.02
C GLY A 399 -18.81 -4.91 -0.13
N PHE A 400 -17.90 -5.87 -0.01
CA PHE A 400 -18.22 -7.30 0.05
C PHE A 400 -17.33 -8.01 1.08
N VAL A 401 -17.75 -9.18 1.56
CA VAL A 401 -16.95 -10.01 2.47
C VAL A 401 -16.10 -10.98 1.65
N SER A 402 -14.77 -10.92 1.86
CA SER A 402 -13.81 -11.83 1.24
C SER A 402 -13.93 -13.24 1.84
N GLY A 403 -13.79 -14.27 1.01
CA GLY A 403 -13.80 -15.68 1.45
C GLY A 403 -12.47 -16.15 2.06
N HIS A 404 -11.45 -15.28 2.09
CA HIS A 404 -10.08 -15.57 2.54
C HIS A 404 -9.51 -14.36 3.29
N PRO A 405 -10.08 -14.01 4.46
CA PRO A 405 -9.73 -12.78 5.15
C PRO A 405 -8.23 -12.75 5.50
N GLY A 406 -7.54 -11.72 5.02
CA GLY A 406 -6.17 -11.42 5.45
C GLY A 406 -5.10 -12.42 5.01
N ASP A 407 -5.31 -13.17 3.91
CA ASP A 407 -4.34 -14.18 3.45
C ASP A 407 -3.04 -13.60 2.84
N ASN A 408 -2.93 -12.28 2.81
CA ASN A 408 -1.83 -11.49 2.27
C ASN A 408 -1.56 -11.70 0.77
N ARG A 409 -2.47 -12.32 0.02
CA ARG A 409 -2.32 -12.59 -1.42
C ARG A 409 -3.05 -11.54 -2.26
N TYR A 410 -2.71 -11.52 -3.55
CA TYR A 410 -3.36 -10.67 -4.53
C TYR A 410 -4.61 -11.36 -5.07
N HIS A 411 -5.72 -10.62 -5.10
CA HIS A 411 -7.00 -11.07 -5.64
C HIS A 411 -7.44 -10.13 -6.75
N SER A 412 -7.88 -10.72 -7.86
CA SER A 412 -8.37 -9.98 -9.02
C SER A 412 -9.81 -9.52 -8.81
N LEU A 413 -10.11 -8.30 -9.26
CA LEU A 413 -11.42 -7.67 -9.15
C LEU A 413 -11.94 -7.30 -10.54
N ARG A 414 -13.23 -7.54 -10.75
CA ARG A 414 -13.97 -7.02 -11.88
C ARG A 414 -15.30 -6.46 -11.42
N VAL A 415 -15.61 -5.24 -11.85
CA VAL A 415 -16.92 -4.63 -11.64
C VAL A 415 -17.53 -4.31 -12.99
N GLU A 416 -18.73 -4.80 -13.22
CA GLU A 416 -19.52 -4.53 -14.41
C GLU A 416 -20.80 -3.77 -14.03
N VAL A 417 -21.29 -2.93 -14.93
CA VAL A 417 -22.53 -2.16 -14.74
C VAL A 417 -23.50 -2.51 -15.86
N ALA A 418 -24.74 -2.87 -15.50
CA ALA A 418 -25.76 -3.29 -16.46
C ALA A 418 -26.23 -2.15 -17.39
N ARG A 419 -26.15 -0.90 -16.93
CA ARG A 419 -26.54 0.29 -17.70
C ARG A 419 -25.67 0.45 -18.95
N LYS A 420 -26.31 0.65 -20.11
CA LYS A 420 -25.61 0.86 -21.38
C LYS A 420 -25.12 2.29 -21.54
N GLY A 421 -23.99 2.46 -22.25
CA GLY A 421 -23.47 3.77 -22.62
C GLY A 421 -22.72 4.51 -21.51
N VAL A 422 -22.40 3.81 -20.42
CA VAL A 422 -21.54 4.32 -19.35
C VAL A 422 -20.15 3.71 -19.44
N THR A 423 -19.16 4.41 -18.91
CA THR A 423 -17.80 3.93 -18.71
C THR A 423 -17.60 3.66 -17.23
N VAL A 424 -17.09 2.46 -16.90
CA VAL A 424 -16.83 2.05 -15.51
C VAL A 424 -15.34 1.97 -15.30
N ARG A 425 -14.88 2.55 -14.20
CA ARG A 425 -13.49 2.50 -13.74
C ARG A 425 -13.43 2.01 -12.31
N HIS A 426 -12.58 1.03 -12.07
CA HIS A 426 -12.29 0.49 -10.75
C HIS A 426 -10.87 -0.11 -10.77
N ARG A 427 -10.29 -0.39 -9.61
CA ARG A 427 -9.04 -1.14 -9.52
C ARG A 427 -9.25 -2.60 -9.98
N ASN A 428 -8.28 -3.19 -10.67
CA ASN A 428 -8.38 -4.56 -11.20
C ASN A 428 -8.02 -5.65 -10.18
N GLY A 429 -7.67 -5.25 -8.96
CA GLY A 429 -7.42 -6.18 -7.87
C GLY A 429 -6.91 -5.46 -6.64
N TYR A 430 -6.64 -6.24 -5.60
CA TYR A 430 -6.15 -5.75 -4.32
C TYR A 430 -5.34 -6.84 -3.62
N ARG A 431 -4.58 -6.47 -2.60
CA ARG A 431 -3.95 -7.43 -1.70
C ARG A 431 -4.77 -7.53 -0.43
N ASP A 432 -5.22 -8.73 -0.07
CA ASP A 432 -5.99 -8.95 1.15
C ASP A 432 -5.06 -9.04 2.36
N LYS A 433 -4.55 -7.88 2.81
CA LYS A 433 -3.59 -7.80 3.91
C LYS A 433 -4.22 -8.25 5.24
N SER A 434 -3.49 -9.04 6.01
CA SER A 434 -3.83 -9.27 7.42
C SER A 434 -3.77 -7.96 8.22
N ILE A 435 -4.55 -7.87 9.29
CA ILE A 435 -4.54 -6.73 10.19
C ILE A 435 -3.14 -6.46 10.74
N ASP A 436 -2.38 -7.52 11.07
CA ASP A 436 -1.00 -7.39 11.54
C ASP A 436 -0.13 -6.63 10.53
N VAL A 437 -0.21 -6.98 9.24
CA VAL A 437 0.53 -6.29 8.18
C VAL A 437 0.08 -4.83 8.03
N GLU A 438 -1.22 -4.56 8.06
CA GLU A 438 -1.76 -3.19 7.97
C GLU A 438 -1.31 -2.33 9.16
N MET A 439 -1.29 -2.90 10.37
CA MET A 439 -0.83 -2.23 11.58
C MET A 439 0.68 -2.01 11.58
N GLU A 440 1.47 -2.99 11.15
CA GLU A 440 2.92 -2.82 10.99
C GLU A 440 3.28 -1.69 10.00
N GLU A 441 2.58 -1.62 8.88
CA GLU A 441 2.73 -0.53 7.91
C GLU A 441 2.32 0.81 8.52
N SER A 442 1.20 0.87 9.23
CA SER A 442 0.70 2.11 9.86
C SER A 442 1.66 2.64 10.93
N VAL A 443 2.22 1.76 11.77
CA VAL A 443 3.23 2.11 12.77
C VAL A 443 4.50 2.64 12.11
N ARG A 444 4.95 2.00 11.03
CA ARG A 444 6.13 2.46 10.28
C ARG A 444 5.88 3.83 9.64
N ALA A 445 4.72 4.00 9.03
CA ALA A 445 4.33 5.25 8.38
C ALA A 445 4.31 6.41 9.40
N ALA A 446 3.81 6.18 10.62
CA ALA A 446 3.79 7.18 11.68
C ALA A 446 5.17 7.59 12.20
N LEU A 447 6.22 6.79 11.97
CA LEU A 447 7.59 7.18 12.31
C LEU A 447 8.18 8.19 11.32
N VAL A 448 7.81 8.08 10.04
CA VAL A 448 8.36 8.89 8.95
C VAL A 448 7.49 10.12 8.69
N HIS A 449 6.18 9.93 8.70
CA HIS A 449 5.17 10.94 8.42
C HIS A 449 4.53 11.47 9.70
N ARG A 450 3.75 12.54 9.58
CA ARG A 450 3.00 13.07 10.72
C ARG A 450 2.01 12.02 11.23
N ALA A 451 2.06 11.75 12.53
CA ALA A 451 1.17 10.80 13.17
C ALA A 451 -0.32 11.16 12.98
N PRO A 452 -1.20 10.15 12.84
CA PRO A 452 -2.64 10.35 12.69
C PRO A 452 -3.26 11.00 13.95
N THR A 453 -4.55 11.32 13.85
CA THR A 453 -5.30 11.81 15.02
C THR A 453 -5.39 10.72 16.08
N ASN A 454 -5.57 11.11 17.34
CA ASN A 454 -5.69 10.18 18.47
C ASN A 454 -7.10 10.28 19.05
N PRO A 455 -8.11 9.67 18.40
CA PRO A 455 -9.50 9.74 18.85
C PRO A 455 -9.71 9.02 20.19
N TRP A 456 -8.88 8.00 20.49
CA TRP A 456 -8.96 7.23 21.73
C TRP A 456 -8.54 8.04 22.96
N GLY A 457 -7.79 9.13 22.77
CA GLY A 457 -7.18 9.87 23.86
C GLY A 457 -6.11 9.08 24.63
N ALA A 458 -5.54 8.05 23.98
CA ALA A 458 -4.50 7.24 24.57
C ALA A 458 -3.18 8.03 24.69
N THR A 459 -2.34 7.75 25.67
CA THR A 459 -1.09 8.49 25.87
C THR A 459 0.11 7.57 25.86
N LEU A 460 1.25 8.11 25.40
CA LEU A 460 2.53 7.43 25.35
C LEU A 460 3.57 8.25 26.13
N GLY A 461 4.05 7.68 27.23
CA GLY A 461 5.10 8.23 28.07
C GLY A 461 6.39 7.41 28.02
N THR A 462 7.51 8.04 28.38
CA THR A 462 8.83 7.42 28.45
C THR A 462 9.42 7.55 29.85
N GLY A 463 10.12 6.49 30.28
CA GLY A 463 10.87 6.44 31.52
C GLY A 463 12.36 6.73 31.33
N ARG A 464 13.13 6.61 32.42
CA ARG A 464 14.58 6.82 32.38
C ARG A 464 15.27 5.72 31.57
N ALA A 465 16.01 6.11 30.53
CA ALA A 465 16.84 5.23 29.72
C ALA A 465 17.92 4.55 30.57
N GLN A 466 18.08 3.24 30.40
CA GLN A 466 19.07 2.42 31.09
C GLN A 466 20.09 1.88 30.08
N PRO A 467 21.40 2.06 30.30
CA PRO A 467 22.42 1.58 29.37
C PRO A 467 22.35 0.05 29.28
N ARG A 468 22.49 -0.48 28.07
CA ARG A 468 22.61 -1.92 27.81
C ARG A 468 24.00 -2.24 27.28
N ASP A 469 24.24 -2.11 25.97
CA ASP A 469 25.52 -2.36 25.29
C ASP A 469 25.58 -1.60 23.94
N ASN A 470 26.78 -1.28 23.41
CA ASN A 470 27.00 -0.74 22.06
C ASN A 470 26.10 0.44 21.66
N ASP A 471 26.10 1.51 22.46
CA ASP A 471 25.28 2.72 22.28
C ASP A 471 23.76 2.45 22.29
N LEU A 472 23.33 1.30 22.84
CA LEU A 472 21.93 0.94 23.00
C LEU A 472 21.49 1.11 24.46
N PHE A 473 20.30 1.67 24.61
CA PHE A 473 19.62 1.87 25.88
C PHE A 473 18.28 1.15 25.87
N LEU A 474 17.95 0.52 26.99
CA LEU A 474 16.60 0.09 27.29
C LEU A 474 15.82 1.28 27.83
N VAL A 475 14.79 1.68 27.09
CA VAL A 475 13.92 2.80 27.45
C VAL A 475 12.56 2.21 27.85
N PRO A 476 12.17 2.32 29.13
CA PRO A 476 10.82 1.98 29.56
C PRO A 476 9.80 2.91 28.89
N ILE A 477 8.69 2.35 28.41
CA ILE A 477 7.56 3.10 27.89
C ILE A 477 6.29 2.72 28.65
N SER A 478 5.40 3.68 28.83
CA SER A 478 4.09 3.50 29.46
C SER A 478 3.02 3.97 28.48
N ILE A 479 2.09 3.08 28.15
CA ILE A 479 0.96 3.37 27.29
C ILE A 479 -0.30 3.35 28.14
N GLU A 480 -1.03 4.45 28.14
CA GLU A 480 -2.29 4.59 28.86
C GLU A 480 -3.44 4.65 27.86
N VAL A 481 -4.37 3.69 27.95
CA VAL A 481 -5.54 3.59 27.06
C VAL A 481 -6.80 3.77 27.89
N PRO A 482 -7.59 4.83 27.67
CA PRO A 482 -8.86 5.03 28.38
C PRO A 482 -9.80 3.84 28.14
N MET A 483 -10.36 3.27 29.21
CA MET A 483 -11.24 2.10 29.12
C MET A 483 -12.48 2.34 28.24
N ARG A 484 -12.98 3.58 28.21
CA ARG A 484 -14.09 4.01 27.34
C ARG A 484 -13.80 3.94 25.83
N ALA A 485 -12.53 3.82 25.45
CA ALA A 485 -12.13 3.69 24.04
C ALA A 485 -12.06 2.23 23.59
N LEU A 486 -12.22 1.26 24.50
CA LEU A 486 -12.13 -0.17 24.23
C LEU A 486 -13.52 -0.79 24.13
N GLU A 487 -13.67 -1.76 23.22
CA GLU A 487 -14.89 -2.57 23.14
C GLU A 487 -14.77 -3.75 24.11
N LEU A 488 -15.62 -3.74 25.14
CA LEU A 488 -15.62 -4.75 26.19
C LEU A 488 -16.77 -5.74 25.99
N ILE A 489 -16.45 -6.97 25.59
CA ILE A 489 -17.45 -8.04 25.42
C ILE A 489 -17.66 -8.81 26.73
N PRO A 490 -18.90 -8.89 27.26
CA PRO A 490 -19.21 -9.72 28.41
C PRO A 490 -18.98 -11.22 28.11
N THR A 491 -18.13 -11.86 28.90
CA THR A 491 -17.80 -13.29 28.86
C THR A 491 -17.94 -13.90 30.26
N GLY A 492 -19.15 -14.36 30.58
CA GLY A 492 -19.44 -14.95 31.89
C GLY A 492 -19.27 -13.94 33.03
N GLU A 493 -18.35 -14.20 33.95
CA GLU A 493 -18.08 -13.34 35.11
C GLU A 493 -17.20 -12.11 34.81
N TYR A 494 -16.70 -11.99 33.58
CA TYR A 494 -15.79 -10.92 33.16
C TYR A 494 -16.33 -10.18 31.93
N ALA A 495 -15.93 -8.93 31.76
CA ALA A 495 -15.89 -8.26 30.47
C ALA A 495 -14.46 -8.33 29.93
N ARG A 496 -14.30 -8.58 28.63
CA ARG A 496 -13.01 -8.80 27.97
C ARG A 496 -12.83 -7.83 26.80
N ALA A 497 -11.63 -7.26 26.66
CA ALA A 497 -11.16 -6.65 25.41
C ALA A 497 -9.91 -7.40 24.93
N ASP A 498 -9.78 -7.58 23.62
CA ASP A 498 -8.61 -8.21 23.00
C ASP A 498 -7.86 -7.18 22.16
N LEU A 499 -6.64 -6.87 22.60
CA LEU A 499 -5.81 -5.83 21.99
C LEU A 499 -4.52 -6.43 21.43
N THR A 500 -4.04 -5.94 20.30
CA THR A 500 -2.65 -6.14 19.87
C THR A 500 -1.92 -4.80 19.84
N PHE A 501 -0.81 -4.72 20.55
CA PHE A 501 0.09 -3.57 20.50
C PHE A 501 1.24 -3.83 19.53
N PHE A 502 1.61 -2.83 18.74
CA PHE A 502 2.69 -2.85 17.77
C PHE A 502 3.69 -1.75 18.12
N PHE A 503 4.98 -2.06 18.16
CA PHE A 503 6.01 -1.14 18.62
C PHE A 503 7.14 -1.00 17.61
N ALA A 504 7.56 0.23 17.36
CA ALA A 504 8.78 0.50 16.62
C ALA A 504 9.42 1.83 17.05
N ALA A 505 10.69 2.00 16.71
CA ALA A 505 11.42 3.24 16.90
C ALA A 505 12.25 3.59 15.66
N MET A 506 12.52 4.88 15.51
CA MET A 506 13.39 5.45 14.49
C MET A 506 14.46 6.32 15.16
N ASP A 507 15.72 6.11 14.85
CA ASP A 507 16.81 6.96 15.35
C ASP A 507 16.96 8.25 14.52
N GLY A 508 17.79 9.19 15.00
CA GLY A 508 18.04 10.46 14.33
C GLY A 508 18.75 10.35 12.97
N SER A 509 19.18 9.15 12.58
CA SER A 509 19.71 8.84 11.24
C SER A 509 18.65 8.18 10.34
N ALA A 510 17.37 8.26 10.72
CA ALA A 510 16.24 7.65 10.04
C ALA A 510 16.32 6.11 9.92
N ARG A 511 17.09 5.45 10.79
CA ARG A 511 17.12 3.98 10.84
C ARG A 511 15.96 3.48 11.68
N LEU A 512 15.11 2.67 11.06
CA LEU A 512 13.93 2.06 11.67
C LEU A 512 14.32 0.75 12.39
N SER A 513 13.73 0.50 13.56
CA SER A 513 13.70 -0.83 14.15
C SER A 513 12.75 -1.75 13.37
N ALA A 514 12.87 -3.06 13.59
CA ALA A 514 11.77 -3.96 13.26
C ALA A 514 10.52 -3.58 14.07
N VAL A 515 9.34 -3.83 13.51
CA VAL A 515 8.09 -3.74 14.27
C VAL A 515 7.96 -5.03 15.06
N THR A 516 7.66 -4.92 16.35
CA THR A 516 7.33 -6.08 17.20
C THR A 516 5.91 -5.94 17.72
N SER A 517 5.21 -7.04 17.95
CA SER A 517 3.84 -7.02 18.47
C SER A 517 3.69 -7.76 19.81
N ALA A 518 2.67 -7.38 20.58
CA ALA A 518 2.29 -8.02 21.83
C ALA A 518 0.74 -8.10 21.95
N PRO A 519 0.14 -9.30 21.89
CA PRO A 519 -1.28 -9.48 22.15
C PRO A 519 -1.56 -9.41 23.66
N ILE A 520 -2.61 -8.69 24.04
CA ILE A 520 -3.00 -8.38 25.41
C ILE A 520 -4.52 -8.57 25.56
N GLY A 521 -4.92 -9.52 26.42
CA GLY A 521 -6.31 -9.68 26.83
C GLY A 521 -6.58 -8.88 28.12
N VAL A 522 -7.42 -7.85 28.03
CA VAL A 522 -7.88 -7.09 29.20
C VAL A 522 -9.10 -7.79 29.77
N ARG A 523 -9.09 -8.11 31.07
CA ARG A 523 -10.20 -8.77 31.77
C ARG A 523 -10.62 -7.94 32.98
N ILE A 524 -11.90 -7.62 33.07
CA ILE A 524 -12.48 -6.85 34.16
C ILE A 524 -13.66 -7.63 34.72
N PRO A 525 -13.81 -7.81 36.04
CA PRO A 525 -15.01 -8.41 36.61
C PRO A 525 -16.27 -7.71 36.09
N ALA A 526 -17.28 -8.45 35.63
CA ALA A 526 -18.46 -7.89 34.98
C ALA A 526 -19.19 -6.86 35.89
N ALA A 527 -19.20 -7.10 37.20
CA ALA A 527 -19.75 -6.18 38.19
C ALA A 527 -19.03 -4.82 38.27
N GLN A 528 -17.79 -4.73 37.79
CA GLN A 528 -16.95 -3.53 37.83
C GLN A 528 -16.79 -2.86 36.45
N ALA A 529 -17.27 -3.50 35.37
CA ALA A 529 -17.10 -3.00 34.01
C ALA A 529 -17.64 -1.56 33.81
N ALA A 530 -18.81 -1.26 34.39
CA ALA A 530 -19.39 0.08 34.31
C ALA A 530 -18.59 1.13 35.09
N ALA A 531 -17.98 0.76 36.22
CA ALA A 531 -17.14 1.67 37.02
C ALA A 531 -15.79 1.92 36.35
N ALA A 532 -15.23 0.90 35.68
CA ALA A 532 -13.95 0.96 34.99
C ALA A 532 -13.96 1.90 33.78
N ALA A 533 -15.12 2.30 33.25
CA ALA A 533 -15.22 3.20 32.08
C ALA A 533 -14.55 4.57 32.29
N GLY A 534 -14.40 5.03 33.53
CA GLY A 534 -13.68 6.26 33.88
C GLY A 534 -12.17 6.08 34.10
N GLU A 535 -11.67 4.84 34.06
CA GLU A 535 -10.27 4.49 34.31
C GLU A 535 -9.51 4.29 32.98
N SER A 536 -8.21 4.03 33.08
CA SER A 536 -7.35 3.70 31.96
C SER A 536 -6.63 2.37 32.18
N TYR A 537 -6.50 1.58 31.13
CA TYR A 537 -5.58 0.45 31.09
C TYR A 537 -4.16 0.95 30.86
N ILE A 538 -3.20 0.48 31.67
CA ILE A 538 -1.79 0.87 31.55
C ILE A 538 -0.94 -0.33 31.14
N LEU A 539 -0.30 -0.23 29.97
CA LEU A 539 0.71 -1.18 29.51
C LEU A 539 2.11 -0.60 29.71
N ASN A 540 2.97 -1.34 30.43
CA ASN A 540 4.39 -1.03 30.51
C ASN A 540 5.18 -1.94 29.58
N HIS A 541 6.06 -1.35 28.77
CA HIS A 541 6.93 -2.08 27.86
C HIS A 541 8.34 -1.49 27.85
N GLN A 542 9.29 -2.13 27.17
CA GLN A 542 10.65 -1.62 27.04
C GLN A 542 11.10 -1.71 25.59
N LEU A 543 11.70 -0.64 25.08
CA LEU A 543 12.23 -0.59 23.74
C LEU A 543 13.74 -0.37 23.77
N LEU A 544 14.43 -1.00 22.84
CA LEU A 544 15.87 -0.81 22.64
C LEU A 544 16.07 0.35 21.67
N MET A 545 16.76 1.40 22.11
CA MET A 545 16.98 2.62 21.32
C MET A 545 18.46 2.98 21.31
N ARG A 546 18.89 3.70 20.28
CA ARG A 546 20.27 4.22 20.19
C ARG A 546 20.40 5.55 20.91
N THR A 547 21.62 5.93 21.31
CA THR A 547 21.91 7.30 21.76
C THR A 547 21.45 8.36 20.75
N GLY A 548 20.98 9.50 21.27
CA GLY A 548 20.52 10.64 20.48
C GLY A 548 18.99 10.72 20.36
N ARG A 549 18.52 11.53 19.39
CA ARG A 549 17.08 11.71 19.15
C ARG A 549 16.49 10.43 18.58
N ASN A 550 15.40 9.96 19.18
CA ASN A 550 14.61 8.84 18.70
C ASN A 550 13.12 9.24 18.65
N THR A 551 12.41 8.72 17.66
CA THR A 551 10.95 8.77 17.58
C THR A 551 10.41 7.37 17.77
N ILE A 552 9.40 7.22 18.61
CA ILE A 552 8.74 5.95 18.94
C ILE A 552 7.36 6.00 18.30
N ALA A 553 6.90 4.87 17.77
CA ALA A 553 5.52 4.67 17.36
C ALA A 553 4.94 3.44 18.06
N VAL A 554 3.71 3.58 18.54
CA VAL A 554 2.92 2.48 19.12
C VAL A 554 1.57 2.43 18.45
N GLY A 555 1.31 1.34 17.72
CA GLY A 555 -0.01 1.02 17.19
C GLY A 555 -0.79 0.15 18.16
N ILE A 556 -2.10 0.36 18.26
CA ILE A 556 -3.00 -0.44 19.10
C ILE A 556 -4.17 -0.83 18.23
N TRP A 557 -4.45 -2.13 18.12
CA TRP A 557 -5.61 -2.70 17.43
C TRP A 557 -6.54 -3.34 18.46
N ASP A 558 -7.82 -2.97 18.46
CA ASP A 558 -8.87 -3.64 19.23
C ASP A 558 -9.64 -4.59 18.31
N HIS A 559 -9.52 -5.89 18.56
CA HIS A 559 -10.11 -6.94 17.72
C HIS A 559 -11.63 -6.96 17.78
N PHE A 560 -12.23 -6.54 18.89
CA PHE A 560 -13.69 -6.52 19.02
C PHE A 560 -14.30 -5.26 18.43
N ALA A 561 -13.62 -4.12 18.57
CA ALA A 561 -14.06 -2.87 17.95
C ALA A 561 -13.79 -2.84 16.43
N ALA A 562 -12.84 -3.67 15.95
CA ALA A 562 -12.24 -3.55 14.62
C ALA A 562 -11.75 -2.11 14.34
N ASP A 563 -11.15 -1.48 15.35
CA ASP A 563 -10.65 -0.10 15.30
C ASP A 563 -9.21 -0.01 15.84
N SER A 564 -8.51 1.07 15.50
CA SER A 564 -7.12 1.26 15.86
C SER A 564 -6.71 2.71 16.10
N VAL A 565 -5.61 2.86 16.83
CA VAL A 565 -4.90 4.13 17.00
C VAL A 565 -3.39 3.94 16.88
N VAL A 566 -2.69 4.95 16.36
CA VAL A 566 -1.22 4.98 16.35
C VAL A 566 -0.74 6.23 17.09
N LEU A 567 0.08 6.02 18.11
CA LEU A 567 0.67 7.05 18.94
C LEU A 567 2.13 7.25 18.56
N THR A 568 2.64 8.47 18.65
CA THR A 568 4.08 8.74 18.51
C THR A 568 4.62 9.61 19.64
N HIS A 569 5.90 9.42 19.95
CA HIS A 569 6.59 10.22 20.97
C HIS A 569 8.07 10.37 20.60
N THR A 570 8.64 11.55 20.80
CA THR A 570 10.07 11.79 20.57
C THR A 570 10.81 11.94 21.88
N ILE A 571 11.95 11.25 22.02
CA ILE A 571 12.83 11.29 23.18
C ILE A 571 14.28 11.49 22.74
N THR A 572 15.09 12.13 23.56
CA THR A 572 16.56 12.12 23.43
C THR A 572 17.14 11.13 24.43
N VAL A 573 17.78 10.08 23.91
CA VAL A 573 18.46 9.06 24.71
C VAL A 573 19.90 9.52 24.99
N PRO A 574 20.41 9.36 26.23
CA PRO A 574 21.74 9.81 26.65
C PRO A 574 22.91 9.27 25.84
#